data_AF-A0A519HRS6-F1
#
_entry.id   AF-A0A519HRS6-F1
#
_cell.length_a   1.000
_cell.length_b   1.000
_cell.length_c   1.000
_cell.angle_alpha   90.00
_cell.angle_beta   90.00
_cell.angle_gamma   90.00
#
_symmetry.space_group_name_H-M   'P 1'
#
loop_
_entity.id
_entity.type
_entity.pdbx_description
1 polymer ?
#
loop_
_entity_poly.entity_id
_entity_poly.type
_entity_poly.pdbx_seq_one_letter_code
_entity_poly.pdbx_strand_id
1 'polypeptide(L)'
;MQTILEQLEARRAGARLGGGETRIASQHAKGKLTARERIEVLLDEGSFEETDMFVEHRSTQFGMEAQRIPGDGVVTGRGTIGGRLVYVFSKDFTVFGGSLSGAHAAKIVKIQKMALTNGAPIIGLFDAGGARIQEGVEALAGYADIFLQNTLASGVIPQISVIMGPCAGGDVYSPAITDFIFMVKDTSYMYVTGPDVVKTVTNEVVSHEDLGGARVHSQKSGVADGAFENDLEALSEVRRLVGFLPLSNREKPPVRDSYDDPERDEASLDTLVPANPNQPYDIKELILKTVDEAEFFEIGPDFARNIVTGFGRLDGQSVGIVANQPQVLAGVLDIDSSRKAARFVRFCDAFDIPLVTFVDVPGFMPGTRQEYGALIKHGAKLLFAYAEATVPKLTVITRKAYGGAYDVMSSKHLRGDVNYAWPSAEIAVMGAKGAVE
;
A
#
# COMPACT_ATOMS: atom_id res chain seq x y z
N MET A 1 -0.45 47.23 -11.55
CA MET A 1 0.17 46.04 -10.92
C MET A 1 -0.68 45.54 -9.75
N GLN A 2 -1.07 46.41 -8.80
CA GLN A 2 -1.95 46.06 -7.68
C GLN A 2 -3.28 45.39 -8.10
N THR A 3 -3.98 45.94 -9.09
CA THR A 3 -5.23 45.37 -9.63
C THR A 3 -5.06 43.97 -10.23
N ILE A 4 -3.89 43.65 -10.81
CA ILE A 4 -3.61 42.33 -11.40
C ILE A 4 -3.40 41.29 -10.28
N LEU A 5 -2.73 41.69 -9.19
CA LEU A 5 -2.51 40.83 -8.02
C LEU A 5 -3.84 40.53 -7.32
N GLU A 6 -4.71 41.52 -7.14
CA GLU A 6 -6.05 41.32 -6.57
C GLU A 6 -6.91 40.38 -7.43
N GLN A 7 -6.85 40.52 -8.76
CA GLN A 7 -7.53 39.59 -9.69
C GLN A 7 -6.97 38.16 -9.60
N LEU A 8 -5.65 38.02 -9.45
CA LEU A 8 -5.02 36.72 -9.28
C LEU A 8 -5.46 36.06 -7.97
N GLU A 9 -5.47 36.78 -6.85
CA GLU A 9 -5.93 36.24 -5.57
C GLU A 9 -7.42 35.88 -5.60
N ALA A 10 -8.25 36.69 -6.25
CA ALA A 10 -9.66 36.34 -6.47
C ALA A 10 -9.83 35.06 -7.30
N ARG A 11 -9.03 34.88 -8.37
CA ARG A 11 -9.04 33.64 -9.17
C ARG A 11 -8.56 32.43 -8.37
N ARG A 12 -7.52 32.59 -7.54
CA ARG A 12 -7.02 31.54 -6.63
C ARG A 12 -8.08 31.15 -5.62
N ALA A 13 -8.73 32.12 -4.99
CA ALA A 13 -9.83 31.88 -4.05
C ALA A 13 -10.98 31.12 -4.74
N GLY A 14 -11.37 31.54 -5.95
CA GLY A 14 -12.39 30.84 -6.75
C GLY A 14 -11.99 29.39 -7.09
N ALA A 15 -10.75 29.15 -7.54
CA ALA A 15 -10.26 27.82 -7.87
C ALA A 15 -10.17 26.89 -6.65
N ARG A 16 -9.90 27.44 -5.45
CA ARG A 16 -9.85 26.66 -4.20
C ARG A 16 -11.22 26.17 -3.75
N LEU A 17 -12.31 26.80 -4.17
CA LEU A 17 -13.68 26.38 -3.84
C LEU A 17 -14.13 25.13 -4.61
N GLY A 18 -13.40 24.68 -5.64
CA GLY A 18 -13.74 23.48 -6.40
C GLY A 18 -15.17 23.51 -6.93
N GLY A 19 -15.98 22.52 -6.55
CA GLY A 19 -17.40 22.41 -6.90
C GLY A 19 -18.35 23.36 -6.14
N GLY A 20 -17.83 24.24 -5.29
CA GLY A 20 -18.57 25.23 -4.51
C GLY A 20 -18.92 24.78 -3.09
N GLU A 21 -19.26 25.74 -2.22
CA GLU A 21 -19.49 25.55 -0.78
C GLU A 21 -20.53 24.47 -0.47
N THR A 22 -21.63 24.40 -1.23
CA THR A 22 -22.67 23.38 -1.04
C THR A 22 -22.14 21.95 -1.20
N ARG A 23 -21.22 21.75 -2.16
CA ARG A 23 -20.63 20.42 -2.40
C ARG A 23 -19.56 20.08 -1.36
N ILE A 24 -18.81 21.08 -0.90
CA ILE A 24 -17.87 20.94 0.22
C ILE A 24 -18.64 20.52 1.48
N ALA A 25 -19.71 21.23 1.84
CA ALA A 25 -20.55 20.88 2.98
C ALA A 25 -21.15 19.46 2.86
N SER A 26 -21.54 19.04 1.65
CA SER A 26 -22.02 17.67 1.40
C SER A 26 -20.92 16.61 1.56
N GLN A 27 -19.67 16.92 1.21
CA GLN A 27 -18.52 16.05 1.43
C GLN A 27 -18.24 15.91 2.94
N HIS A 28 -18.19 17.02 3.67
CA HIS A 28 -17.99 17.02 5.13
C HIS A 28 -19.12 16.29 5.87
N ALA A 29 -20.37 16.43 5.43
CA ALA A 29 -21.51 15.72 6.00
C ALA A 29 -21.41 14.19 5.89
N LYS A 30 -20.55 13.67 5.00
CA LYS A 30 -20.23 12.24 4.87
C LYS A 30 -19.01 11.81 5.69
N GLY A 31 -18.46 12.70 6.52
CA GLY A 31 -17.25 12.44 7.32
C GLY A 31 -15.95 12.44 6.50
N LYS A 32 -15.97 13.02 5.29
CA LYS A 32 -14.82 13.04 4.37
C LYS A 32 -14.21 14.42 4.30
N LEU A 33 -12.89 14.50 4.23
CA LEU A 33 -12.19 15.74 3.92
C LEU A 33 -12.29 16.09 2.43
N THR A 34 -12.06 17.35 2.09
CA THR A 34 -11.85 17.81 0.71
C THR A 34 -10.45 17.44 0.21
N ALA A 35 -10.23 17.54 -1.10
CA ALA A 35 -8.93 17.25 -1.69
C ALA A 35 -7.79 18.11 -1.13
N ARG A 36 -8.06 19.38 -0.81
CA ARG A 36 -7.05 20.33 -0.30
C ARG A 36 -6.78 20.12 1.18
N GLU A 37 -7.81 19.88 1.98
CA GLU A 37 -7.66 19.54 3.41
C GLU A 37 -6.84 18.25 3.58
N ARG A 38 -7.03 17.25 2.73
CA ARG A 38 -6.22 16.01 2.75
C ARG A 38 -4.74 16.29 2.46
N ILE A 39 -4.44 17.16 1.49
CA ILE A 39 -3.06 17.56 1.18
C ILE A 39 -2.43 18.32 2.35
N GLU A 40 -3.20 19.20 2.99
CA GLU A 40 -2.75 19.99 4.16
C GLU A 40 -2.41 19.09 5.36
N VAL A 41 -3.21 18.05 5.62
CA VAL A 41 -2.92 17.05 6.65
C VAL A 41 -1.72 16.17 6.27
N LEU A 42 -1.61 15.79 5.00
CA LEU A 42 -0.58 14.88 4.52
C LEU A 42 0.82 15.49 4.53
N LEU A 43 0.95 16.75 4.13
CA LEU A 43 2.24 17.43 3.92
C LEU A 43 2.65 18.26 5.15
N ASP A 44 3.93 18.54 5.26
CA ASP A 44 4.42 19.46 6.29
C ASP A 44 3.83 20.85 6.07
N GLU A 45 3.54 21.55 7.16
CA GLU A 45 2.87 22.84 7.15
C GLU A 45 3.60 23.85 6.23
N GLY A 46 2.84 24.48 5.33
CA GLY A 46 3.37 25.48 4.40
C GLY A 46 4.28 24.94 3.27
N SER A 47 4.47 23.62 3.15
CA SER A 47 5.38 23.03 2.15
C SER A 47 4.75 22.81 0.76
N PHE A 48 3.42 22.84 0.65
CA PHE A 48 2.72 22.50 -0.60
C PHE A 48 2.89 23.56 -1.68
N GLU A 49 3.47 23.16 -2.81
CA GLU A 49 3.54 23.94 -4.04
C GLU A 49 2.64 23.30 -5.11
N GLU A 50 1.50 23.95 -5.36
CA GLU A 50 0.52 23.50 -6.35
C GLU A 50 0.97 23.81 -7.78
N THR A 51 0.70 22.86 -8.67
CA THR A 51 0.88 22.98 -10.12
C THR A 51 -0.46 22.94 -10.82
N ASP A 52 -0.59 23.67 -11.94
CA ASP A 52 -1.75 23.59 -12.84
C ASP A 52 -3.11 23.93 -12.19
N MET A 53 -3.14 24.83 -11.21
CA MET A 53 -4.36 25.28 -10.50
C MET A 53 -5.47 25.76 -11.45
N PHE A 54 -5.10 26.40 -12.57
CA PHE A 54 -6.05 27.02 -13.51
C PHE A 54 -6.30 26.21 -14.78
N VAL A 55 -5.85 24.95 -14.85
CA VAL A 55 -6.14 24.09 -16.00
C VAL A 55 -7.64 23.78 -16.05
N GLU A 56 -8.22 23.79 -17.24
CA GLU A 56 -9.62 23.45 -17.51
C GLU A 56 -9.68 22.35 -18.58
N HIS A 57 -10.75 21.57 -18.59
CA HIS A 57 -11.00 20.63 -19.68
C HIS A 57 -11.26 21.38 -21.00
N ARG A 58 -11.06 20.66 -22.11
CA ARG A 58 -11.24 21.19 -23.48
C ARG A 58 -12.46 20.62 -24.19
N SER A 59 -13.23 19.76 -23.53
CA SER A 59 -14.44 19.16 -24.11
C SER A 59 -15.50 20.20 -24.46
N THR A 60 -16.13 20.00 -25.61
CA THR A 60 -17.29 20.74 -26.12
C THR A 60 -18.47 19.81 -26.40
N GLN A 61 -18.41 18.57 -25.88
CA GLN A 61 -19.46 17.58 -26.03
C GLN A 61 -20.36 17.60 -24.79
N PHE A 62 -21.63 17.20 -24.98
CA PHE A 62 -22.61 17.06 -23.89
C PHE A 62 -22.79 18.34 -23.02
N GLY A 63 -22.55 19.52 -23.58
CA GLY A 63 -22.70 20.81 -22.89
C GLY A 63 -21.56 21.14 -21.91
N MET A 64 -20.47 20.38 -21.92
CA MET A 64 -19.32 20.59 -21.03
C MET A 64 -18.71 22.00 -21.17
N GLU A 65 -18.81 22.62 -22.34
CA GLU A 65 -18.29 23.96 -22.60
C GLU A 65 -18.91 25.04 -21.70
N ALA A 66 -20.12 24.82 -21.18
CA ALA A 66 -20.83 25.75 -20.30
C ALA A 66 -20.34 25.70 -18.85
N GLN A 67 -19.60 24.66 -18.45
CA GLN A 67 -19.14 24.47 -17.08
C GLN A 67 -17.66 24.09 -17.08
N ARG A 68 -16.79 25.09 -16.94
CA ARG A 68 -15.35 24.88 -16.77
C ARG A 68 -14.94 25.27 -15.36
N ILE A 69 -14.43 24.30 -14.62
CA ILE A 69 -13.99 24.49 -13.24
C ILE A 69 -12.46 24.41 -13.23
N PRO A 70 -11.75 25.46 -12.77
CA PRO A 70 -10.30 25.47 -12.65
C PRO A 70 -9.78 24.27 -11.84
N GLY A 71 -8.70 23.66 -12.34
CA GLY A 71 -8.07 22.48 -11.77
C GLY A 71 -8.58 21.16 -12.34
N ASP A 72 -9.74 21.17 -13.00
CA ASP A 72 -10.38 20.01 -13.65
C ASP A 72 -10.59 18.78 -12.75
N GLY A 73 -10.81 19.02 -11.46
CA GLY A 73 -11.15 18.00 -10.46
C GLY A 73 -9.98 17.20 -9.89
N VAL A 74 -8.75 17.69 -10.05
CA VAL A 74 -7.59 17.17 -9.33
C VAL A 74 -6.65 18.29 -8.90
N VAL A 75 -6.21 18.24 -7.64
CA VAL A 75 -5.16 19.10 -7.10
C VAL A 75 -3.84 18.32 -7.22
N THR A 76 -2.82 18.93 -7.80
CA THR A 76 -1.52 18.28 -8.08
C THR A 76 -0.37 19.16 -7.66
N GLY A 77 0.68 18.58 -7.09
CA GLY A 77 1.86 19.36 -6.73
C GLY A 77 2.91 18.53 -6.01
N ARG A 78 3.73 19.24 -5.25
CA ARG A 78 4.79 18.68 -4.41
C ARG A 78 4.79 19.36 -3.05
N GLY A 79 5.40 18.71 -2.08
CA GLY A 79 5.72 19.31 -0.78
C GLY A 79 6.68 18.40 -0.03
N THR A 80 6.65 18.44 1.29
CA THR A 80 7.51 17.59 2.11
C THR A 80 6.73 16.76 3.13
N ILE A 81 7.28 15.60 3.49
CA ILE A 81 6.87 14.82 4.67
C ILE A 81 8.14 14.57 5.49
N GLY A 82 8.20 15.12 6.70
CA GLY A 82 9.40 15.06 7.52
C GLY A 82 10.60 15.75 6.85
N GLY A 83 10.35 16.85 6.14
CA GLY A 83 11.34 17.60 5.37
C GLY A 83 11.79 16.95 4.06
N ARG A 84 11.26 15.76 3.72
CA ARG A 84 11.66 15.00 2.53
C ARG A 84 10.67 15.21 1.38
N LEU A 85 11.17 15.46 0.18
CA LEU A 85 10.36 15.75 -1.00
C LEU A 85 9.40 14.60 -1.35
N VAL A 86 8.12 14.93 -1.56
CA VAL A 86 7.11 14.02 -2.11
C VAL A 86 6.26 14.73 -3.15
N TYR A 87 5.75 13.97 -4.11
CA TYR A 87 4.72 14.43 -5.06
C TYR A 87 3.35 13.91 -4.64
N VAL A 88 2.32 14.70 -4.87
CA VAL A 88 0.95 14.33 -4.50
C VAL A 88 -0.06 14.77 -5.55
N PHE A 89 -1.04 13.91 -5.81
CA PHE A 89 -2.31 14.33 -6.37
C PHE A 89 -3.46 13.96 -5.44
N SER A 90 -4.47 14.82 -5.38
CA SER A 90 -5.72 14.53 -4.70
C SER A 90 -6.90 14.84 -5.60
N LYS A 91 -7.71 13.83 -5.88
CA LYS A 91 -8.93 14.00 -6.68
C LYS A 91 -9.99 14.73 -5.86
N ASP A 92 -10.65 15.71 -6.49
CA ASP A 92 -11.70 16.51 -5.87
C ASP A 92 -13.07 16.02 -6.33
N PHE A 93 -13.72 15.25 -5.47
CA PHE A 93 -15.05 14.69 -5.73
C PHE A 93 -16.12 15.77 -5.96
N THR A 94 -15.91 16.99 -5.47
CA THR A 94 -16.88 18.07 -5.66
C THR A 94 -16.95 18.54 -7.12
N VAL A 95 -15.88 18.33 -7.89
CA VAL A 95 -15.76 18.74 -9.30
C VAL A 95 -16.03 17.54 -10.21
N PHE A 96 -17.21 17.53 -10.83
CA PHE A 96 -17.67 16.43 -11.71
C PHE A 96 -17.52 15.02 -11.10
N GLY A 97 -17.68 14.88 -9.79
CA GLY A 97 -17.50 13.59 -9.10
C GLY A 97 -16.06 13.09 -9.10
N GLY A 98 -15.07 13.98 -9.25
CA GLY A 98 -13.65 13.62 -9.39
C GLY A 98 -13.33 12.88 -10.70
N SER A 99 -14.26 12.89 -11.66
CA SER A 99 -14.14 12.08 -12.88
C SER A 99 -12.94 12.46 -13.74
N LEU A 100 -12.27 11.44 -14.27
CA LEU A 100 -11.05 11.59 -15.04
C LEU A 100 -11.34 12.01 -16.49
N SER A 101 -10.82 13.16 -16.87
CA SER A 101 -10.76 13.75 -18.21
C SER A 101 -9.33 13.75 -18.75
N GLY A 102 -9.16 14.16 -20.02
CA GLY A 102 -7.83 14.33 -20.61
C GLY A 102 -6.96 15.37 -19.87
N ALA A 103 -7.55 16.50 -19.47
CA ALA A 103 -6.80 17.54 -18.75
C ALA A 103 -6.50 17.17 -17.29
N HIS A 104 -7.43 16.50 -16.59
CA HIS A 104 -7.18 15.89 -15.29
C HIS A 104 -6.03 14.88 -15.34
N ALA A 105 -6.05 13.97 -16.32
CA ALA A 105 -4.98 12.99 -16.50
C ALA A 105 -3.63 13.65 -16.79
N ALA A 106 -3.60 14.66 -17.67
CA ALA A 106 -2.38 15.38 -18.01
C ALA A 106 -1.71 16.03 -16.78
N LYS A 107 -2.49 16.52 -15.80
CA LYS A 107 -1.97 17.03 -14.53
C LYS A 107 -1.30 15.94 -13.70
N ILE A 108 -1.93 14.77 -13.56
CA ILE A 108 -1.36 13.63 -12.83
C ILE A 108 -0.09 13.13 -13.52
N VAL A 109 -0.12 12.95 -14.84
CA VAL A 109 1.04 12.51 -15.63
C VAL A 109 2.21 13.48 -15.50
N LYS A 110 1.95 14.80 -15.44
CA LYS A 110 2.99 15.80 -15.22
C LYS A 110 3.73 15.55 -13.91
N ILE A 111 3.02 15.41 -12.80
CA ILE A 111 3.68 15.19 -11.50
C ILE A 111 4.29 13.79 -11.38
N GLN A 112 3.73 12.76 -12.03
CA GLN A 112 4.37 11.43 -12.11
C GLN A 112 5.74 11.50 -12.79
N LYS A 113 5.82 12.22 -13.92
CA LYS A 113 7.10 12.43 -14.62
C LYS A 113 8.07 13.25 -13.78
N MET A 114 7.59 14.28 -13.08
CA MET A 114 8.42 15.06 -12.18
C MET A 114 8.94 14.22 -11.00
N ALA A 115 8.09 13.41 -10.37
CA ALA A 115 8.47 12.48 -9.31
C ALA A 115 9.56 11.52 -9.76
N LEU A 116 9.36 10.88 -10.93
CA LEU A 116 10.33 9.97 -11.51
C LEU A 116 11.66 10.66 -11.86
N THR A 117 11.60 11.88 -12.39
CA THR A 117 12.78 12.67 -12.76
C THR A 117 13.61 13.05 -11.53
N ASN A 118 12.94 13.42 -10.43
CA ASN A 118 13.60 13.86 -9.20
C ASN A 118 13.91 12.72 -8.22
N GLY A 119 13.43 11.50 -8.50
CA GLY A 119 13.63 10.36 -7.61
C GLY A 119 12.92 10.54 -6.26
N ALA A 120 11.65 10.97 -6.29
CA ALA A 120 10.85 11.21 -5.09
C ALA A 120 9.54 10.39 -5.11
N PRO A 121 9.02 9.96 -3.95
CA PRO A 121 7.76 9.23 -3.86
C PRO A 121 6.59 10.01 -4.43
N ILE A 122 5.58 9.27 -4.91
CA ILE A 122 4.29 9.85 -5.31
C ILE A 122 3.14 9.22 -4.52
N ILE A 123 2.27 10.09 -3.99
CA ILE A 123 1.10 9.71 -3.22
C ILE A 123 -0.16 10.13 -3.98
N GLY A 124 -1.03 9.17 -4.27
CA GLY A 124 -2.32 9.40 -4.93
C GLY A 124 -3.47 9.30 -3.94
N LEU A 125 -4.24 10.38 -3.77
CA LEU A 125 -5.44 10.41 -2.95
C LEU A 125 -6.68 10.30 -3.86
N PHE A 126 -7.33 9.15 -3.83
CA PHE A 126 -8.40 8.77 -4.74
C PHE A 126 -9.79 8.98 -4.11
N ASP A 127 -10.60 9.77 -4.81
CA ASP A 127 -12.00 10.03 -4.49
C ASP A 127 -12.72 10.43 -5.78
N ALA A 128 -13.10 9.43 -6.58
CA ALA A 128 -13.57 9.62 -7.94
C ALA A 128 -14.59 8.57 -8.42
N GLY A 129 -15.57 9.03 -9.18
CA GLY A 129 -16.60 8.18 -9.78
C GLY A 129 -16.15 7.39 -11.02
N GLY A 130 -14.88 7.49 -11.45
CA GLY A 130 -14.37 6.84 -12.65
C GLY A 130 -14.16 7.77 -13.84
N ALA A 131 -14.30 7.23 -15.05
CA ALA A 131 -14.09 7.97 -16.30
C ALA A 131 -15.12 9.09 -16.50
N ARG A 132 -14.68 10.24 -17.03
CA ARG A 132 -15.62 11.26 -17.50
C ARG A 132 -16.25 10.84 -18.82
N ILE A 133 -17.45 10.27 -18.74
CA ILE A 133 -18.18 9.71 -19.88
C ILE A 133 -18.34 10.73 -21.02
N GLN A 134 -18.51 12.00 -20.68
CA GLN A 134 -18.68 13.11 -21.62
C GLN A 134 -17.45 13.35 -22.52
N GLU A 135 -16.28 12.82 -22.17
CA GLU A 135 -15.05 12.90 -22.97
C GLU A 135 -14.74 11.60 -23.71
N GLY A 136 -15.51 10.53 -23.49
CA GLY A 136 -15.39 9.27 -24.21
C GLY A 136 -13.98 8.68 -24.18
N VAL A 137 -13.41 8.43 -25.37
CA VAL A 137 -12.10 7.80 -25.52
C VAL A 137 -10.94 8.64 -24.95
N GLU A 138 -11.09 9.96 -24.88
CA GLU A 138 -10.05 10.83 -24.30
C GLU A 138 -9.83 10.53 -22.81
N ALA A 139 -10.91 10.24 -22.07
CA ALA A 139 -10.81 9.81 -20.67
C ALA A 139 -10.10 8.45 -20.56
N LEU A 140 -10.35 7.52 -21.48
CA LEU A 140 -9.68 6.22 -21.51
C LEU A 140 -8.19 6.34 -21.87
N ALA A 141 -7.84 7.23 -22.80
CA ALA A 141 -6.46 7.54 -23.12
C ALA A 141 -5.73 8.13 -21.91
N GLY A 142 -6.37 9.04 -21.18
CA GLY A 142 -5.85 9.61 -19.94
C GLY A 142 -5.55 8.55 -18.87
N TYR A 143 -6.40 7.53 -18.73
CA TYR A 143 -6.11 6.38 -17.87
C TYR A 143 -4.85 5.63 -18.32
N ALA A 144 -4.76 5.29 -19.59
CA ALA A 144 -3.62 4.57 -20.13
C ALA A 144 -2.30 5.32 -19.93
N ASP A 145 -2.30 6.64 -20.08
CA ASP A 145 -1.13 7.48 -19.85
C ASP A 145 -0.66 7.41 -18.38
N ILE A 146 -1.59 7.45 -17.42
CA ILE A 146 -1.29 7.30 -15.98
C ILE A 146 -0.75 5.89 -15.69
N PHE A 147 -1.39 4.85 -16.24
CA PHE A 147 -0.96 3.45 -16.01
C PHE A 147 0.45 3.19 -16.52
N LEU A 148 0.79 3.78 -17.68
CA LEU A 148 2.12 3.71 -18.24
C LEU A 148 3.14 4.33 -17.27
N GLN A 149 2.85 5.53 -16.73
CA GLN A 149 3.76 6.15 -15.76
C GLN A 149 3.88 5.34 -14.47
N ASN A 150 2.79 4.76 -13.96
CA ASN A 150 2.88 3.89 -12.78
C ASN A 150 3.81 2.69 -13.02
N THR A 151 3.67 2.07 -14.19
CA THR A 151 4.48 0.91 -14.57
C THR A 151 5.95 1.27 -14.72
N LEU A 152 6.26 2.40 -15.37
CA LEU A 152 7.63 2.89 -15.53
C LEU A 152 8.28 3.31 -14.21
N ALA A 153 7.48 3.70 -13.21
CA ALA A 153 7.95 4.10 -11.89
C ALA A 153 8.07 2.91 -10.90
N SER A 154 7.53 1.73 -11.23
CA SER A 154 7.52 0.56 -10.34
C SER A 154 8.94 0.09 -10.03
N GLY A 155 9.27 0.01 -8.74
CA GLY A 155 10.63 -0.29 -8.27
C GLY A 155 11.66 0.81 -8.54
N VAL A 156 11.22 2.03 -8.90
CA VAL A 156 12.09 3.20 -9.11
C VAL A 156 11.82 4.28 -8.06
N ILE A 157 10.56 4.65 -7.87
CA ILE A 157 10.11 5.54 -6.79
C ILE A 157 8.94 4.87 -6.05
N PRO A 158 8.81 5.05 -4.72
CA PRO A 158 7.66 4.51 -4.01
C PRO A 158 6.36 5.18 -4.48
N GLN A 159 5.34 4.35 -4.71
CA GLN A 159 4.01 4.76 -5.14
C GLN A 159 2.97 4.30 -4.12
N ILE A 160 2.28 5.24 -3.49
CA ILE A 160 1.29 4.96 -2.44
C ILE A 160 -0.07 5.47 -2.90
N SER A 161 -1.09 4.61 -2.83
CA SER A 161 -2.47 4.96 -3.12
C SER A 161 -3.30 4.95 -1.84
N VAL A 162 -4.04 6.03 -1.61
CA VAL A 162 -4.97 6.16 -0.50
C VAL A 162 -6.37 6.36 -1.07
N ILE A 163 -7.25 5.41 -0.81
CA ILE A 163 -8.61 5.39 -1.31
C ILE A 163 -9.51 5.97 -0.22
N MET A 164 -9.99 7.19 -0.46
CA MET A 164 -10.72 8.01 0.51
C MET A 164 -12.12 8.36 -0.01
N GLY A 165 -12.65 7.51 -0.89
CA GLY A 165 -13.90 7.72 -1.58
C GLY A 165 -14.22 6.59 -2.56
N PRO A 166 -15.20 6.80 -3.46
CA PRO A 166 -15.43 5.90 -4.57
C PRO A 166 -14.18 5.79 -5.46
N CYS A 167 -13.96 4.60 -6.01
CA CYS A 167 -12.94 4.34 -7.02
C CYS A 167 -13.44 3.19 -7.91
N ALA A 168 -13.97 3.49 -9.08
CA ALA A 168 -14.72 2.53 -9.90
C ALA A 168 -14.23 2.45 -11.35
N GLY A 169 -14.35 1.27 -11.95
CA GLY A 169 -14.05 1.09 -13.37
C GLY A 169 -12.56 1.23 -13.65
N GLY A 170 -12.19 2.15 -14.55
CA GLY A 170 -10.78 2.40 -14.91
C GLY A 170 -9.92 2.90 -13.75
N ASP A 171 -10.51 3.62 -12.79
CA ASP A 171 -9.77 4.24 -11.69
C ASP A 171 -9.03 3.23 -10.80
N VAL A 172 -9.55 2.00 -10.67
CA VAL A 172 -8.97 0.97 -9.79
C VAL A 172 -7.62 0.44 -10.26
N TYR A 173 -7.32 0.57 -11.56
CA TYR A 173 -6.12 -0.05 -12.13
C TYR A 173 -4.85 0.72 -11.81
N SER A 174 -4.90 2.05 -11.59
CA SER A 174 -3.73 2.81 -11.16
C SER A 174 -3.30 2.41 -9.75
N PRO A 175 -4.18 2.41 -8.71
CA PRO A 175 -3.85 1.88 -7.40
C PRO A 175 -3.33 0.44 -7.44
N ALA A 176 -3.97 -0.44 -8.23
CA ALA A 176 -3.61 -1.85 -8.32
C ALA A 176 -2.15 -2.11 -8.76
N ILE A 177 -1.51 -1.14 -9.43
CA ILE A 177 -0.12 -1.22 -9.87
C ILE A 177 0.81 -0.21 -9.16
N THR A 178 0.32 0.45 -8.11
CA THR A 178 1.16 1.12 -7.09
C THR A 178 1.60 0.14 -6.01
N ASP A 179 2.57 0.51 -5.17
CA ASP A 179 3.20 -0.42 -4.23
C ASP A 179 2.29 -0.75 -3.03
N PHE A 180 1.63 0.27 -2.46
CA PHE A 180 0.71 0.12 -1.32
C PHE A 180 -0.64 0.77 -1.59
N ILE A 181 -1.70 0.11 -1.14
CA ILE A 181 -3.08 0.61 -1.20
C ILE A 181 -3.67 0.64 0.21
N PHE A 182 -3.98 1.83 0.70
CA PHE A 182 -4.72 2.03 1.95
C PHE A 182 -6.14 2.50 1.67
N MET A 183 -7.09 2.05 2.47
CA MET A 183 -8.51 2.41 2.32
C MET A 183 -9.06 3.01 3.62
N VAL A 184 -10.00 3.93 3.51
CA VAL A 184 -10.75 4.45 4.66
C VAL A 184 -12.05 3.65 4.82
N LYS A 185 -12.31 3.11 6.01
CA LYS A 185 -13.51 2.34 6.32
C LYS A 185 -14.76 3.19 6.11
N ASP A 186 -15.84 2.54 5.68
CA ASP A 186 -17.21 3.06 5.50
C ASP A 186 -17.40 4.21 4.48
N THR A 187 -16.32 4.89 4.07
CA THR A 187 -16.37 6.05 3.17
C THR A 187 -15.67 5.80 1.84
N SER A 188 -14.97 4.67 1.69
CA SER A 188 -14.26 4.28 0.47
C SER A 188 -14.62 2.88 -0.02
N TYR A 189 -14.55 2.69 -1.34
CA TYR A 189 -14.76 1.38 -1.97
C TYR A 189 -14.09 1.32 -3.35
N MET A 190 -13.75 0.11 -3.79
CA MET A 190 -13.14 -0.17 -5.10
C MET A 190 -13.81 -1.35 -5.82
N TYR A 191 -14.06 -1.21 -7.12
CA TYR A 191 -14.43 -2.35 -7.96
C TYR A 191 -14.27 -2.02 -9.45
N VAL A 192 -14.05 -3.05 -10.26
CA VAL A 192 -14.03 -2.91 -11.73
C VAL A 192 -15.45 -2.66 -12.25
N THR A 193 -16.42 -3.40 -11.75
CA THR A 193 -17.82 -3.35 -12.22
C THR A 193 -18.74 -3.07 -11.04
N GLY A 194 -19.59 -2.05 -11.16
CA GLY A 194 -20.46 -1.62 -10.06
C GLY A 194 -21.65 -2.55 -9.79
N PRO A 195 -22.29 -2.42 -8.61
CA PRO A 195 -23.37 -3.31 -8.17
C PRO A 195 -24.56 -3.40 -9.14
N ASP A 196 -24.92 -2.28 -9.78
CA ASP A 196 -26.05 -2.26 -10.72
C ASP A 196 -25.80 -3.17 -11.93
N VAL A 197 -24.56 -3.17 -12.46
CA VAL A 197 -24.18 -4.03 -13.58
C VAL A 197 -24.06 -5.49 -13.13
N VAL A 198 -23.52 -5.74 -11.94
CA VAL A 198 -23.47 -7.08 -11.33
C VAL A 198 -24.89 -7.66 -11.26
N LYS A 199 -25.85 -6.88 -10.76
CA LYS A 199 -27.26 -7.29 -10.68
C LYS A 199 -27.85 -7.59 -12.05
N THR A 200 -27.64 -6.75 -13.05
CA THR A 200 -28.20 -6.99 -14.40
C THR A 200 -27.62 -8.22 -15.08
N VAL A 201 -26.32 -8.52 -14.89
CA VAL A 201 -25.63 -9.61 -15.60
C VAL A 201 -25.75 -10.95 -14.87
N THR A 202 -25.68 -10.94 -13.55
CA THR A 202 -25.57 -12.17 -12.73
C THR A 202 -26.80 -12.45 -11.87
N ASN A 203 -27.72 -11.48 -11.77
CA ASN A 203 -28.83 -11.46 -10.80
C ASN A 203 -28.39 -11.41 -9.33
N GLU A 204 -27.11 -11.17 -9.05
CA GLU A 204 -26.58 -10.97 -7.70
C GLU A 204 -26.90 -9.55 -7.21
N VAL A 205 -27.53 -9.45 -6.03
CA VAL A 205 -27.79 -8.17 -5.36
C VAL A 205 -26.77 -8.01 -4.25
N VAL A 206 -25.89 -7.04 -4.39
CA VAL A 206 -24.80 -6.74 -3.47
C VAL A 206 -24.69 -5.23 -3.25
N SER A 207 -24.29 -4.80 -2.05
CA SER A 207 -24.07 -3.38 -1.76
C SER A 207 -22.68 -2.91 -2.23
N HIS A 208 -22.43 -1.59 -2.29
CA HIS A 208 -21.08 -1.08 -2.57
C HIS A 208 -20.05 -1.59 -1.55
N GLU A 209 -20.42 -1.61 -0.28
CA GLU A 209 -19.56 -2.04 0.82
C GLU A 209 -19.28 -3.55 0.77
N ASP A 210 -20.30 -4.37 0.47
CA ASP A 210 -20.12 -5.83 0.39
C ASP A 210 -19.40 -6.27 -0.89
N LEU A 211 -19.47 -5.47 -1.95
CA LEU A 211 -18.79 -5.74 -3.21
C LEU A 211 -17.30 -5.36 -3.16
N GLY A 212 -17.00 -4.19 -2.57
CA GLY A 212 -15.69 -3.58 -2.71
C GLY A 212 -15.31 -2.62 -1.58
N GLY A 213 -15.95 -2.72 -0.42
CA GLY A 213 -15.60 -1.92 0.75
C GLY A 213 -14.21 -2.26 1.30
N ALA A 214 -13.70 -1.38 2.17
CA ALA A 214 -12.37 -1.51 2.77
C ALA A 214 -12.17 -2.87 3.46
N ARG A 215 -13.20 -3.41 4.12
CA ARG A 215 -13.15 -4.73 4.76
C ARG A 215 -13.00 -5.88 3.76
N VAL A 216 -13.65 -5.80 2.60
CA VAL A 216 -13.53 -6.82 1.56
C VAL A 216 -12.09 -6.85 1.01
N HIS A 217 -11.51 -5.67 0.81
CA HIS A 217 -10.17 -5.55 0.23
C HIS A 217 -9.03 -5.85 1.20
N SER A 218 -9.19 -5.50 2.48
CA SER A 218 -8.19 -5.77 3.52
C SER A 218 -8.24 -7.18 4.10
N GLN A 219 -9.38 -7.89 4.00
CA GLN A 219 -9.53 -9.21 4.65
C GLN A 219 -9.70 -10.38 3.67
N LYS A 220 -10.34 -10.15 2.52
CA LYS A 220 -10.71 -11.24 1.60
C LYS A 220 -9.89 -11.26 0.32
N SER A 221 -9.83 -10.14 -0.39
CA SER A 221 -9.14 -10.11 -1.70
C SER A 221 -7.64 -9.82 -1.61
N GLY A 222 -7.21 -9.19 -0.50
CA GLY A 222 -5.80 -8.78 -0.31
C GLY A 222 -5.37 -7.68 -1.26
N VAL A 223 -6.31 -6.86 -1.73
CA VAL A 223 -6.04 -5.68 -2.57
C VAL A 223 -5.57 -4.51 -1.71
N ALA A 224 -6.13 -4.33 -0.52
CA ALA A 224 -5.74 -3.27 0.39
C ALA A 224 -4.71 -3.79 1.41
N ASP A 225 -3.65 -3.03 1.59
CA ASP A 225 -2.57 -3.26 2.54
C ASP A 225 -2.91 -2.74 3.95
N GLY A 226 -3.99 -1.96 4.07
CA GLY A 226 -4.54 -1.53 5.36
C GLY A 226 -5.90 -0.83 5.20
N ALA A 227 -6.68 -0.83 6.27
CA ALA A 227 -7.97 -0.15 6.35
C ALA A 227 -8.02 0.68 7.65
N PHE A 228 -8.16 1.99 7.52
CA PHE A 228 -8.14 2.95 8.63
C PHE A 228 -9.54 3.50 8.93
N GLU A 229 -9.79 3.96 10.15
CA GLU A 229 -11.13 4.39 10.58
C GLU A 229 -11.59 5.69 9.90
N ASN A 230 -10.65 6.58 9.57
CA ASN A 230 -10.98 7.89 9.00
C ASN A 230 -9.82 8.48 8.17
N ASP A 231 -10.12 9.59 7.48
CA ASP A 231 -9.17 10.31 6.62
C ASP A 231 -7.90 10.76 7.38
N LEU A 232 -8.02 11.24 8.63
CA LEU A 232 -6.88 11.76 9.40
C LEU A 232 -5.92 10.65 9.81
N GLU A 233 -6.45 9.52 10.28
CA GLU A 233 -5.65 8.34 10.61
C GLU A 233 -4.93 7.80 9.38
N ALA A 234 -5.64 7.64 8.26
CA ALA A 234 -5.05 7.15 7.02
C ALA A 234 -3.88 8.01 6.55
N LEU A 235 -4.04 9.34 6.57
CA LEU A 235 -2.97 10.27 6.17
C LEU A 235 -1.80 10.26 7.15
N SER A 236 -2.06 10.11 8.45
CA SER A 236 -1.02 10.01 9.48
C SER A 236 -0.19 8.74 9.33
N GLU A 237 -0.83 7.59 9.08
CA GLU A 237 -0.14 6.33 8.86
C GLU A 237 0.61 6.31 7.52
N VAL A 238 0.12 6.99 6.50
CA VAL A 238 0.88 7.20 5.25
C VAL A 238 2.15 8.03 5.51
N ARG A 239 2.08 9.10 6.32
CA ARG A 239 3.28 9.85 6.74
C ARG A 239 4.26 8.94 7.48
N ARG A 240 3.77 8.09 8.38
CA ARG A 240 4.58 7.12 9.11
C ARG A 240 5.27 6.13 8.16
N LEU A 241 4.54 5.56 7.20
CA LEU A 241 5.11 4.67 6.18
C LEU A 241 6.22 5.37 5.37
N VAL A 242 6.01 6.59 4.90
CA VAL A 242 7.03 7.36 4.16
C VAL A 242 8.32 7.51 4.99
N GLY A 243 8.21 7.57 6.32
CA GLY A 243 9.35 7.57 7.23
C GLY A 243 10.23 6.32 7.16
N PHE A 244 9.72 5.16 6.72
CA PHE A 244 10.50 3.94 6.57
C PHE A 244 11.14 3.79 5.18
N LEU A 245 10.54 4.40 4.15
CA LEU A 245 10.93 4.17 2.75
C LEU A 245 12.05 5.12 2.30
N PRO A 246 12.97 4.70 1.41
CA PRO A 246 13.83 5.62 0.69
C PRO A 246 13.01 6.52 -0.25
N LEU A 247 13.62 7.58 -0.80
CA LEU A 247 12.92 8.43 -1.79
C LEU A 247 12.83 7.77 -3.17
N SER A 248 13.82 6.95 -3.51
CA SER A 248 13.91 6.19 -4.74
C SER A 248 14.83 4.98 -4.56
N ASN A 249 14.89 4.11 -5.56
CA ASN A 249 15.80 2.96 -5.61
C ASN A 249 17.30 3.32 -5.77
N ARG A 250 17.65 4.61 -5.70
CA ARG A 250 19.04 5.09 -5.77
C ARG A 250 19.59 5.49 -4.41
N GLU A 251 18.71 5.62 -3.43
CA GLU A 251 19.05 6.01 -2.07
C GLU A 251 18.74 4.85 -1.14
N LYS A 252 19.56 4.71 -0.09
CA LYS A 252 19.25 3.78 0.98
C LYS A 252 18.05 4.27 1.80
N PRO A 253 17.36 3.39 2.53
CA PRO A 253 16.33 3.79 3.46
C PRO A 253 16.85 4.84 4.47
N PRO A 254 15.99 5.75 4.93
CA PRO A 254 16.40 6.80 5.85
C PRO A 254 16.89 6.20 7.18
N VAL A 255 17.96 6.76 7.71
CA VAL A 255 18.47 6.48 9.05
C VAL A 255 17.94 7.56 9.99
N ARG A 256 17.40 7.15 11.14
CA ARG A 256 17.04 8.07 12.23
C ARG A 256 17.89 7.79 13.45
N ASP A 257 18.01 8.77 14.33
CA ASP A 257 18.55 8.51 15.67
C ASP A 257 17.63 7.51 16.38
N SER A 258 18.22 6.44 16.92
CA SER A 258 17.53 5.48 17.78
C SER A 258 17.82 5.80 19.24
N TYR A 259 16.80 5.70 20.09
CA TYR A 259 16.96 5.76 21.54
C TYR A 259 16.97 4.37 22.19
N ASP A 260 16.92 3.32 21.37
CA ASP A 260 17.03 1.92 21.80
C ASP A 260 18.50 1.48 21.86
N ASP A 261 18.81 0.51 22.71
CA ASP A 261 20.15 -0.06 22.85
C ASP A 261 20.29 -1.26 21.89
N PRO A 262 21.19 -1.20 20.88
CA PRO A 262 21.37 -2.30 19.93
C PRO A 262 21.92 -3.59 20.58
N GLU A 263 22.48 -3.49 21.80
CA GLU A 263 22.98 -4.63 22.57
C GLU A 263 21.99 -5.14 23.63
N ARG A 264 20.73 -4.66 23.65
CA ARG A 264 19.79 -5.08 24.70
C ARG A 264 19.47 -6.57 24.65
N ASP A 265 19.57 -7.20 25.81
CA ASP A 265 19.09 -8.55 26.03
C ASP A 265 17.60 -8.54 26.40
N GLU A 266 16.83 -9.47 25.83
CA GLU A 266 15.39 -9.58 26.10
C GLU A 266 15.01 -10.96 26.63
N ALA A 267 15.28 -11.16 27.92
CA ALA A 267 15.15 -12.46 28.62
C ALA A 267 13.74 -13.08 28.56
N SER A 268 12.71 -12.27 28.31
CA SER A 268 11.35 -12.78 28.15
C SER A 268 11.20 -13.70 26.92
N LEU A 269 12.05 -13.54 25.90
CA LEU A 269 12.05 -14.35 24.69
C LEU A 269 12.48 -15.81 24.92
N ASP A 270 13.24 -16.08 25.99
CA ASP A 270 13.64 -17.44 26.40
C ASP A 270 12.44 -18.35 26.69
N THR A 271 11.28 -17.74 26.98
CA THR A 271 10.03 -18.44 27.31
C THR A 271 8.92 -18.25 26.28
N LEU A 272 9.19 -17.55 25.18
CA LEU A 272 8.19 -17.25 24.15
C LEU A 272 7.67 -18.52 23.46
N VAL A 273 8.58 -19.42 23.09
CA VAL A 273 8.24 -20.66 22.39
C VAL A 273 7.76 -21.71 23.41
N PRO A 274 6.50 -22.17 23.34
CA PRO A 274 5.98 -23.13 24.31
C PRO A 274 6.64 -24.49 24.18
N ALA A 275 6.90 -25.16 25.33
CA ALA A 275 7.43 -26.52 25.35
C ALA A 275 6.47 -27.56 24.74
N ASN A 276 5.15 -27.29 24.77
CA ASN A 276 4.16 -28.12 24.09
C ASN A 276 4.14 -27.77 22.58
N PRO A 277 4.51 -28.70 21.67
CA PRO A 277 4.62 -28.41 20.23
C PRO A 277 3.29 -28.09 19.54
N ASN A 278 2.16 -28.38 20.21
CA ASN A 278 0.81 -28.07 19.74
C ASN A 278 0.30 -26.70 20.22
N GLN A 279 1.00 -26.05 21.15
CA GLN A 279 0.63 -24.73 21.64
C GLN A 279 1.23 -23.65 20.72
N PRO A 280 0.42 -22.73 20.16
CA PRO A 280 0.93 -21.59 19.40
C PRO A 280 1.41 -20.48 20.35
N TYR A 281 2.17 -19.53 19.80
CA TYR A 281 2.55 -18.27 20.42
C TYR A 281 2.42 -17.15 19.40
N ASP A 282 2.35 -15.90 19.84
CA ASP A 282 2.26 -14.76 18.94
C ASP A 282 3.65 -14.33 18.46
N ILE A 283 3.93 -14.48 17.16
CA ILE A 283 5.20 -14.05 16.59
C ILE A 283 5.39 -12.53 16.65
N LYS A 284 4.31 -11.75 16.78
CA LYS A 284 4.39 -10.30 16.90
C LYS A 284 5.05 -9.87 18.19
N GLU A 285 4.96 -10.68 19.25
CA GLU A 285 5.70 -10.42 20.49
C GLU A 285 7.21 -10.41 20.24
N LEU A 286 7.73 -11.37 19.46
CA LEU A 286 9.14 -11.38 19.05
C LEU A 286 9.48 -10.15 18.21
N ILE A 287 8.65 -9.80 17.23
CA ILE A 287 8.88 -8.65 16.36
C ILE A 287 8.98 -7.37 17.20
N LEU A 288 7.98 -7.09 18.04
CA LEU A 288 7.94 -5.89 18.87
C LEU A 288 9.09 -5.83 19.89
N LYS A 289 9.55 -7.00 20.36
CA LYS A 289 10.71 -7.11 21.26
C LYS A 289 12.06 -7.08 20.55
N THR A 290 12.12 -7.02 19.23
CA THR A 290 13.41 -6.97 18.49
C THR A 290 13.61 -5.66 17.77
N VAL A 291 12.54 -5.04 17.27
CA VAL A 291 12.62 -3.73 16.61
C VAL A 291 12.80 -2.60 17.62
N ASP A 292 13.46 -1.54 17.17
CA ASP A 292 13.67 -0.32 17.95
C ASP A 292 12.33 0.21 18.48
N GLU A 293 12.28 0.53 19.78
CA GLU A 293 11.16 1.23 20.42
C GLU A 293 9.80 0.48 20.31
N ALA A 294 9.84 -0.82 20.01
CA ALA A 294 8.68 -1.64 19.66
C ALA A 294 7.84 -1.04 18.50
N GLU A 295 8.46 -0.25 17.62
CA GLU A 295 7.78 0.35 16.48
C GLU A 295 7.74 -0.61 15.28
N PHE A 296 6.56 -1.17 15.04
CA PHE A 296 6.28 -2.00 13.87
C PHE A 296 5.11 -1.45 13.05
N PHE A 297 5.33 -1.24 11.75
CA PHE A 297 4.30 -0.86 10.78
C PHE A 297 3.93 -2.10 9.96
N GLU A 298 2.83 -2.77 10.35
CA GLU A 298 2.39 -3.99 9.69
C GLU A 298 1.68 -3.71 8.36
N ILE A 299 2.02 -4.51 7.34
CA ILE A 299 1.41 -4.49 6.01
C ILE A 299 0.44 -5.65 5.89
N GLY A 300 -0.82 -5.33 5.58
CA GLY A 300 -1.93 -6.26 5.44
C GLY A 300 -2.25 -7.03 6.73
N PRO A 301 -2.45 -6.39 7.89
CA PRO A 301 -2.65 -7.07 9.18
C PRO A 301 -3.87 -8.01 9.20
N ASP A 302 -4.87 -7.75 8.34
CA ASP A 302 -6.10 -8.55 8.28
C ASP A 302 -6.15 -9.56 7.12
N PHE A 303 -5.16 -9.56 6.22
CA PHE A 303 -5.07 -10.47 5.08
C PHE A 303 -3.98 -11.53 5.31
N ALA A 304 -4.29 -12.79 4.99
CA ALA A 304 -3.35 -13.92 5.10
C ALA A 304 -2.59 -13.92 6.44
N ARG A 305 -3.36 -13.88 7.55
CA ARG A 305 -2.83 -13.67 8.91
C ARG A 305 -1.91 -14.78 9.44
N ASN A 306 -1.74 -15.87 8.68
CA ASN A 306 -0.74 -16.92 8.88
C ASN A 306 0.70 -16.47 8.55
N ILE A 307 0.88 -15.30 7.91
CA ILE A 307 2.17 -14.63 7.73
C ILE A 307 2.07 -13.14 8.06
N VAL A 308 3.05 -12.63 8.79
CA VAL A 308 3.22 -11.22 9.14
C VAL A 308 4.25 -10.61 8.22
N THR A 309 3.95 -9.43 7.68
CA THR A 309 4.87 -8.62 6.89
C THR A 309 4.79 -7.19 7.38
N GLY A 310 5.90 -6.47 7.44
CA GLY A 310 5.87 -5.07 7.84
C GLY A 310 7.26 -4.46 8.02
N PHE A 311 7.28 -3.17 8.35
CA PHE A 311 8.51 -2.42 8.53
C PHE A 311 8.79 -2.18 10.02
N GLY A 312 10.04 -2.37 10.40
CA GLY A 312 10.57 -1.94 11.70
C GLY A 312 11.87 -1.18 11.50
N ARG A 313 12.55 -0.86 12.61
CA ARG A 313 13.94 -0.39 12.56
C ARG A 313 14.82 -1.19 13.49
N LEU A 314 16.10 -1.28 13.14
CA LEU A 314 17.18 -1.79 13.96
C LEU A 314 18.31 -0.77 13.92
N ASP A 315 18.70 -0.24 15.08
CA ASP A 315 19.72 0.81 15.20
C ASP A 315 19.43 1.99 14.25
N GLY A 316 18.17 2.41 14.21
CA GLY A 316 17.71 3.55 13.42
C GLY A 316 17.53 3.28 11.93
N GLN A 317 17.86 2.07 11.43
CA GLN A 317 17.78 1.71 10.02
C GLN A 317 16.51 0.89 9.71
N SER A 318 15.80 1.24 8.64
CA SER A 318 14.61 0.49 8.22
C SER A 318 14.93 -0.96 7.85
N VAL A 319 14.11 -1.89 8.33
CA VAL A 319 14.15 -3.30 7.95
C VAL A 319 12.75 -3.80 7.58
N GLY A 320 12.68 -4.64 6.56
CA GLY A 320 11.47 -5.39 6.21
C GLY A 320 11.46 -6.71 6.97
N ILE A 321 10.34 -7.02 7.62
CA ILE A 321 10.19 -8.23 8.43
C ILE A 321 9.17 -9.15 7.77
N VAL A 322 9.50 -10.44 7.66
CA VAL A 322 8.60 -11.50 7.23
C VAL A 322 8.60 -12.61 8.28
N ALA A 323 7.43 -12.98 8.81
CA ALA A 323 7.37 -13.93 9.91
C ALA A 323 6.15 -14.85 9.84
N ASN A 324 6.34 -16.16 10.06
CA ASN A 324 5.20 -17.07 10.19
C ASN A 324 4.42 -16.80 11.49
N GLN A 325 3.10 -16.86 11.47
CA GLN A 325 2.23 -16.63 12.64
C GLN A 325 1.61 -17.95 13.13
N PRO A 326 2.16 -18.58 14.19
CA PRO A 326 1.66 -19.87 14.68
C PRO A 326 0.22 -19.83 15.19
N GLN A 327 -0.29 -18.69 15.65
CA GLN A 327 -1.68 -18.57 16.10
C GLN A 327 -2.71 -18.67 14.98
N VAL A 328 -2.30 -18.55 13.71
CA VAL A 328 -3.20 -18.62 12.56
C VAL A 328 -2.76 -19.75 11.64
N LEU A 329 -3.62 -20.77 11.50
CA LEU A 329 -3.37 -21.94 10.67
C LEU A 329 -2.01 -22.62 10.97
N ALA A 330 -1.55 -22.54 12.23
CA ALA A 330 -0.25 -23.07 12.67
C ALA A 330 0.97 -22.51 11.91
N GLY A 331 0.85 -21.34 11.27
CA GLY A 331 1.95 -20.69 10.54
C GLY A 331 2.27 -21.33 9.17
N VAL A 332 1.41 -22.21 8.64
CA VAL A 332 1.60 -22.80 7.30
C VAL A 332 1.63 -21.73 6.20
N LEU A 333 2.37 -21.99 5.13
CA LEU A 333 2.29 -21.22 3.89
C LEU A 333 1.11 -21.70 3.04
N ASP A 334 0.46 -20.78 2.34
CA ASP A 334 -0.66 -21.04 1.44
C ASP A 334 -0.64 -20.04 0.26
N ILE A 335 -1.63 -20.11 -0.63
CA ILE A 335 -1.70 -19.20 -1.80
C ILE A 335 -1.62 -17.73 -1.38
N ASP A 336 -2.39 -17.32 -0.37
CA ASP A 336 -2.54 -15.91 -0.02
C ASP A 336 -1.34 -15.37 0.75
N SER A 337 -0.82 -16.12 1.73
CA SER A 337 0.42 -15.77 2.45
C SER A 337 1.63 -15.71 1.51
N SER A 338 1.72 -16.64 0.55
CA SER A 338 2.81 -16.64 -0.43
C SER A 338 2.74 -15.42 -1.35
N ARG A 339 1.54 -15.00 -1.77
CA ARG A 339 1.36 -13.78 -2.57
C ARG A 339 1.71 -12.52 -1.77
N LYS A 340 1.23 -12.43 -0.52
CA LYS A 340 1.47 -11.31 0.39
C LYS A 340 2.97 -11.12 0.63
N ALA A 341 3.65 -12.15 1.13
CA ALA A 341 5.07 -12.09 1.45
C ALA A 341 5.94 -11.91 0.20
N ALA A 342 5.61 -12.54 -0.94
CA ALA A 342 6.40 -12.39 -2.16
C ALA A 342 6.43 -10.94 -2.66
N ARG A 343 5.27 -10.25 -2.65
CA ARG A 343 5.21 -8.85 -3.07
C ARG A 343 6.01 -7.95 -2.13
N PHE A 344 5.89 -8.19 -0.82
CA PHE A 344 6.60 -7.44 0.20
C PHE A 344 8.13 -7.60 0.09
N VAL A 345 8.63 -8.83 -0.09
CA VAL A 345 10.07 -9.12 -0.29
C VAL A 345 10.60 -8.40 -1.53
N ARG A 346 9.89 -8.46 -2.66
CA ARG A 346 10.32 -7.78 -3.89
C ARG A 346 10.30 -6.26 -3.76
N PHE A 347 9.33 -5.70 -3.04
CA PHE A 347 9.32 -4.27 -2.75
C PHE A 347 10.54 -3.87 -1.92
N CYS A 348 10.82 -4.60 -0.83
CA CYS A 348 11.98 -4.32 0.02
C CYS A 348 13.29 -4.37 -0.78
N ASP A 349 13.45 -5.40 -1.61
CA ASP A 349 14.63 -5.55 -2.46
C ASP A 349 14.79 -4.41 -3.48
N ALA A 350 13.71 -4.03 -4.16
CA ALA A 350 13.73 -2.95 -5.14
C ALA A 350 14.10 -1.58 -4.56
N PHE A 351 14.00 -1.42 -3.24
CA PHE A 351 14.24 -0.17 -2.51
C PHE A 351 15.33 -0.30 -1.45
N ASP A 352 16.26 -1.27 -1.61
CA ASP A 352 17.42 -1.44 -0.74
C ASP A 352 17.08 -1.58 0.77
N ILE A 353 15.91 -2.14 1.09
CA ILE A 353 15.49 -2.41 2.47
C ILE A 353 15.92 -3.84 2.85
N PRO A 354 16.81 -4.01 3.86
CA PRO A 354 17.21 -5.32 4.36
C PRO A 354 16.01 -6.14 4.88
N LEU A 355 16.13 -7.47 4.80
CA LEU A 355 15.08 -8.40 5.20
C LEU A 355 15.47 -9.21 6.44
N VAL A 356 14.60 -9.22 7.44
CA VAL A 356 14.66 -10.10 8.61
C VAL A 356 13.52 -11.11 8.54
N THR A 357 13.84 -12.40 8.60
CA THR A 357 12.88 -13.48 8.47
C THR A 357 12.81 -14.30 9.75
N PHE A 358 11.65 -14.37 10.39
CA PHE A 358 11.40 -15.23 11.56
C PHE A 358 10.63 -16.49 11.14
N VAL A 359 11.20 -17.66 11.39
CA VAL A 359 10.71 -18.93 10.82
C VAL A 359 10.13 -19.86 11.88
N ASP A 360 8.83 -20.12 11.76
CA ASP A 360 8.10 -21.21 12.43
C ASP A 360 7.03 -21.74 11.47
N VAL A 361 7.47 -22.54 10.49
CA VAL A 361 6.66 -23.05 9.40
C VAL A 361 6.67 -24.59 9.37
N PRO A 362 5.50 -25.24 9.55
CA PRO A 362 5.43 -26.70 9.50
C PRO A 362 5.28 -27.25 8.07
N GLY A 363 5.08 -26.39 7.07
CA GLY A 363 4.87 -26.77 5.67
C GLY A 363 3.88 -25.85 4.95
N PHE A 364 3.38 -26.33 3.81
CA PHE A 364 2.28 -25.70 3.08
C PHE A 364 0.92 -26.27 3.50
N MET A 365 -0.13 -25.46 3.38
CA MET A 365 -1.51 -25.87 3.61
C MET A 365 -1.91 -26.95 2.59
N PRO A 366 -2.33 -28.15 3.03
CA PRO A 366 -2.81 -29.17 2.11
C PRO A 366 -4.27 -28.92 1.68
N GLY A 367 -4.69 -29.60 0.60
CA GLY A 367 -6.10 -29.73 0.21
C GLY A 367 -6.40 -29.28 -1.22
N THR A 368 -7.48 -29.83 -1.78
CA THR A 368 -7.87 -29.59 -3.19
C THR A 368 -8.08 -28.13 -3.53
N ARG A 369 -8.55 -27.31 -2.57
CA ARG A 369 -8.71 -25.85 -2.77
C ARG A 369 -7.36 -25.17 -3.05
N GLN A 370 -6.29 -25.59 -2.41
CA GLN A 370 -4.95 -25.05 -2.63
C GLN A 370 -4.39 -25.53 -3.97
N GLU A 371 -4.53 -26.82 -4.27
CA GLU A 371 -4.05 -27.39 -5.53
C GLU A 371 -4.77 -26.79 -6.76
N TYR A 372 -6.10 -26.74 -6.73
CA TYR A 372 -6.91 -26.15 -7.83
C TYR A 372 -6.76 -24.63 -7.90
N GLY A 373 -6.46 -23.99 -6.75
CA GLY A 373 -6.06 -22.58 -6.67
C GLY A 373 -4.64 -22.30 -7.16
N ALA A 374 -3.94 -23.31 -7.72
CA ALA A 374 -2.60 -23.20 -8.28
C ALA A 374 -1.50 -22.87 -7.24
N LEU A 375 -1.56 -23.49 -6.05
CA LEU A 375 -0.55 -23.33 -5.00
C LEU A 375 0.88 -23.50 -5.53
N ILE A 376 1.14 -24.41 -6.46
CA ILE A 376 2.47 -24.58 -7.09
C ILE A 376 3.00 -23.25 -7.65
N LYS A 377 2.18 -22.49 -8.38
CA LYS A 377 2.59 -21.18 -8.92
C LYS A 377 2.64 -20.10 -7.86
N HIS A 378 1.68 -20.09 -6.93
CA HIS A 378 1.58 -19.04 -5.92
C HIS A 378 2.64 -19.16 -4.82
N GLY A 379 2.91 -20.37 -4.33
CA GLY A 379 3.99 -20.69 -3.40
C GLY A 379 5.36 -20.37 -4.00
N ALA A 380 5.57 -20.68 -5.29
CA ALA A 380 6.83 -20.36 -5.97
C ALA A 380 7.11 -18.85 -6.09
N LYS A 381 6.11 -17.97 -5.92
CA LYS A 381 6.36 -16.51 -5.91
C LYS A 381 7.25 -16.09 -4.75
N LEU A 382 7.04 -16.67 -3.56
CA LEU A 382 7.85 -16.35 -2.38
C LEU A 382 9.26 -16.92 -2.51
N LEU A 383 9.38 -18.14 -3.04
CA LEU A 383 10.67 -18.73 -3.41
C LEU A 383 11.44 -17.81 -4.35
N PHE A 384 10.78 -17.37 -5.44
CA PHE A 384 11.37 -16.50 -6.43
C PHE A 384 11.81 -15.17 -5.82
N ALA A 385 10.96 -14.55 -4.99
CA ALA A 385 11.24 -13.27 -4.36
C ALA A 385 12.52 -13.33 -3.49
N TYR A 386 12.70 -14.36 -2.66
CA TYR A 386 13.91 -14.49 -1.84
C TYR A 386 15.17 -14.84 -2.65
N ALA A 387 15.01 -15.65 -3.70
CA ALA A 387 16.13 -16.03 -4.57
C ALA A 387 16.62 -14.87 -5.45
N GLU A 388 15.69 -14.05 -5.95
CA GLU A 388 15.94 -12.82 -6.72
C GLU A 388 16.62 -11.78 -5.83
N ALA A 389 16.11 -11.59 -4.61
CA ALA A 389 16.55 -10.52 -3.72
C ALA A 389 18.07 -10.52 -3.46
N THR A 390 18.65 -9.33 -3.52
CA THR A 390 20.07 -9.03 -3.35
C THR A 390 20.37 -8.14 -2.15
N VAL A 391 19.36 -7.56 -1.52
CA VAL A 391 19.47 -6.90 -0.21
C VAL A 391 19.95 -7.88 0.88
N PRO A 392 20.54 -7.38 1.99
CA PRO A 392 20.93 -8.23 3.10
C PRO A 392 19.75 -9.00 3.67
N LYS A 393 19.93 -10.31 3.90
CA LYS A 393 18.92 -11.24 4.42
C LYS A 393 19.42 -11.94 5.68
N LEU A 394 18.73 -11.67 6.78
CA LEU A 394 18.91 -12.34 8.07
C LEU A 394 17.73 -13.25 8.35
N THR A 395 17.99 -14.50 8.71
CA THR A 395 16.95 -15.47 9.09
C THR A 395 17.18 -15.98 10.50
N VAL A 396 16.13 -16.02 11.31
CA VAL A 396 16.14 -16.60 12.66
C VAL A 396 15.03 -17.67 12.74
N ILE A 397 15.44 -18.93 12.84
CA ILE A 397 14.50 -20.05 13.02
C ILE A 397 14.16 -20.16 14.50
N THR A 398 12.89 -19.94 14.85
CA THR A 398 12.43 -19.94 16.25
C THR A 398 11.94 -21.32 16.67
N ARG A 399 11.23 -22.05 15.79
CA ARG A 399 10.72 -23.39 16.10
C ARG A 399 10.70 -24.30 14.87
N LYS A 400 9.60 -24.41 14.12
CA LYS A 400 9.49 -25.42 13.04
C LYS A 400 10.09 -24.89 11.74
N ALA A 401 10.86 -25.72 11.04
CA ALA A 401 11.33 -25.41 9.70
C ALA A 401 11.38 -26.70 8.88
N TYR A 402 10.26 -27.05 8.24
CA TYR A 402 10.11 -28.32 7.56
C TYR A 402 9.98 -28.24 6.04
N GLY A 403 10.64 -29.17 5.35
CA GLY A 403 10.46 -29.46 3.93
C GLY A 403 10.63 -28.24 3.01
N GLY A 404 9.83 -28.19 1.93
CA GLY A 404 9.92 -27.09 0.98
C GLY A 404 9.57 -25.72 1.57
N ALA A 405 8.84 -25.65 2.68
CA ALA A 405 8.57 -24.37 3.33
C ALA A 405 9.80 -23.80 4.04
N TYR A 406 10.67 -24.66 4.60
CA TYR A 406 11.99 -24.25 5.08
C TYR A 406 12.83 -23.65 3.95
N ASP A 407 12.87 -24.31 2.78
CA ASP A 407 13.65 -23.81 1.65
C ASP A 407 13.20 -22.40 1.26
N VAL A 408 11.89 -22.19 1.19
CA VAL A 408 11.24 -20.93 0.78
C VAL A 408 11.45 -19.80 1.78
N MET A 409 11.51 -20.06 3.09
CA MET A 409 11.62 -19.02 4.12
C MET A 409 13.07 -18.53 4.31
N SER A 410 13.66 -17.97 3.25
CA SER A 410 15.00 -17.36 3.25
C SER A 410 16.10 -18.30 3.78
N SER A 411 16.12 -19.54 3.27
CA SER A 411 17.16 -20.51 3.59
C SER A 411 18.52 -20.09 3.03
N LYS A 412 19.61 -20.65 3.58
CA LYS A 412 20.96 -20.41 3.06
C LYS A 412 21.11 -20.83 1.58
N HIS A 413 20.35 -21.84 1.14
CA HIS A 413 20.33 -22.31 -0.24
C HIS A 413 19.69 -21.29 -1.20
N LEU A 414 18.82 -20.41 -0.70
CA LEU A 414 18.26 -19.26 -1.43
C LEU A 414 19.05 -17.96 -1.18
N ARG A 415 20.37 -18.09 -0.94
CA ARG A 415 21.29 -16.96 -0.75
C ARG A 415 20.98 -16.12 0.48
N GLY A 416 20.48 -16.72 1.56
CA GLY A 416 20.42 -16.06 2.87
C GLY A 416 21.83 -15.81 3.42
N ASP A 417 22.14 -14.57 3.78
CA ASP A 417 23.49 -14.17 4.23
C ASP A 417 23.81 -14.81 5.58
N VAL A 418 22.92 -14.60 6.56
CA VAL A 418 23.07 -15.11 7.92
C VAL A 418 21.81 -15.88 8.35
N ASN A 419 22.01 -17.07 8.91
CA ASN A 419 20.92 -17.94 9.37
C ASN A 419 21.24 -18.38 10.81
N TYR A 420 20.46 -17.89 11.76
CA TYR A 420 20.48 -18.32 13.16
C TYR A 420 19.34 -19.29 13.45
N ALA A 421 19.50 -20.06 14.51
CA ALA A 421 18.49 -20.97 15.02
C ALA A 421 18.46 -20.90 16.54
N TRP A 422 17.27 -20.80 17.12
CA TRP A 422 17.06 -20.95 18.55
C TRP A 422 17.24 -22.41 18.99
N PRO A 423 17.49 -22.68 20.28
CA PRO A 423 17.56 -24.04 20.80
C PRO A 423 16.29 -24.87 20.57
N SER A 424 15.14 -24.21 20.42
CA SER A 424 13.84 -24.81 20.08
C SER A 424 13.64 -25.11 18.59
N ALA A 425 14.62 -24.80 17.74
CA ALA A 425 14.50 -24.99 16.30
C ALA A 425 14.54 -26.48 15.92
N GLU A 426 13.58 -26.89 15.09
CA GLU A 426 13.45 -28.23 14.53
C GLU A 426 13.50 -28.14 13.01
N ILE A 427 14.65 -28.51 12.43
CA ILE A 427 14.90 -28.43 10.98
C ILE A 427 14.91 -29.84 10.39
N ALA A 428 13.93 -30.16 9.54
CA ALA A 428 13.73 -31.52 9.05
C ALA A 428 13.05 -31.55 7.66
N VAL A 429 13.09 -32.72 6.99
CA VAL A 429 12.38 -32.92 5.71
C VAL A 429 10.87 -32.86 5.89
N MET A 430 10.35 -33.39 7.01
CA MET A 430 8.95 -33.34 7.40
C MET A 430 8.83 -33.59 8.91
N GLY A 431 7.63 -33.38 9.48
CA GLY A 431 7.39 -33.65 10.90
C GLY A 431 7.56 -35.14 11.26
N ALA A 432 7.98 -35.43 12.49
CA ALA A 432 8.42 -36.77 12.93
C ALA A 432 7.45 -37.91 12.57
N LYS A 433 6.14 -37.70 12.75
CA LYS A 433 5.13 -38.71 12.40
C LYS A 433 5.12 -39.05 10.90
N GLY A 434 5.16 -38.02 10.05
CA GLY A 434 5.16 -38.22 8.60
C GLY A 434 6.45 -38.86 8.09
N ALA A 435 7.57 -38.67 8.80
CA ALA A 435 8.87 -39.25 8.40
C ALA A 435 9.00 -40.76 8.72
N VAL A 436 8.18 -41.27 9.66
CA VAL A 436 8.23 -42.67 10.11
C VAL A 436 7.21 -43.55 9.39
N GLU A 437 6.10 -42.96 8.91
CA GLU A 437 5.13 -43.61 8.01
C GLU A 437 5.72 -43.81 6.61
#